data_AF-A0A2W6BRG9-F1
#
_entry.id   AF-A0A2W6BRG9-F1
#
_cell.length_a   1.000
_cell.length_b   1.000
_cell.length_c   1.000
_cell.angle_alpha   90.00
_cell.angle_beta   90.00
_cell.angle_gamma   90.00
#
_symmetry.space_group_name_H-M   'P 1'
#
loop_
_entity.id
_entity.type
_entity.pdbx_description
1 polymer ?
#
loop_
_entity_poly.entity_id
_entity_poly.type
_entity_poly.pdbx_seq_one_letter_code
_entity_poly.pdbx_strand_id
1 'polypeptide(L)'
;MPPPVVTPYLIGLVTAPLAGAIIKPLLRGTVKLTVGIGLQVRKLAEEAREEFQDLTAEAKAETAAAETAPRSTVTVPTVTAPKKV
;
A
#
# COMPACT_ATOMS: atom_id res chain seq x y z
N MET A 1 -30.16 24.47 -48.70
CA MET A 1 -29.79 25.06 -47.40
C MET A 1 -28.95 24.03 -46.67
N PRO A 2 -27.65 24.25 -46.43
CA PRO A 2 -26.80 23.28 -45.73
C PRO A 2 -27.23 23.18 -44.25
N PRO A 3 -27.15 21.99 -43.64
CA PRO A 3 -27.50 21.81 -42.23
C PRO A 3 -26.51 22.55 -41.32
N PRO A 4 -26.97 23.14 -40.20
CA PRO A 4 -26.09 23.84 -39.28
C PRO A 4 -25.10 22.86 -38.64
N VAL A 5 -23.81 23.12 -38.83
CA VAL A 5 -22.73 22.32 -38.25
C VAL A 5 -22.40 22.91 -36.88
N VAL A 6 -22.77 22.19 -35.82
CA VAL A 6 -22.35 22.55 -34.46
C VAL A 6 -20.98 21.94 -34.21
N THR A 7 -19.98 22.81 -34.01
CA THR A 7 -18.60 22.36 -33.75
C THR A 7 -18.51 21.73 -32.36
N PRO A 8 -17.84 20.57 -32.20
CA PRO A 8 -17.72 19.88 -30.90
C PRO A 8 -17.15 20.75 -29.77
N TYR A 9 -16.28 21.71 -30.10
CA TYR A 9 -15.73 22.67 -29.15
C TYR A 9 -16.80 23.50 -28.45
N LEU A 10 -17.88 23.89 -29.14
CA LEU A 10 -18.97 24.67 -28.56
C LEU A 10 -19.77 23.85 -27.55
N ILE A 11 -19.92 22.54 -27.80
CA ILE A 11 -20.57 21.62 -26.87
C ILE A 11 -19.73 21.52 -25.59
N GLY A 12 -18.42 21.37 -25.74
CA GLY A 12 -17.49 21.38 -24.61
C GLY A 12 -17.53 22.69 -23.83
N LEU A 13 -17.52 23.83 -24.50
CA LEU A 13 -17.53 25.16 -23.86
C LEU A 13 -18.79 25.39 -23.01
N VAL A 14 -19.96 24.96 -23.49
CA VAL A 14 -21.24 25.14 -22.79
C VAL A 14 -21.39 24.13 -21.64
N THR A 15 -20.92 22.89 -21.82
CA THR A 15 -21.07 21.83 -20.80
C THR A 15 -19.97 21.85 -19.73
N ALA A 16 -18.80 22.40 -20.03
CA ALA A 16 -17.68 22.54 -19.10
C ALA A 16 -18.02 23.21 -17.76
N PRO A 17 -18.71 24.36 -17.69
CA PRO A 17 -19.07 24.97 -16.40
C PRO A 17 -19.99 24.06 -15.57
N LEU A 18 -20.90 23.32 -16.22
CA LEU A 18 -21.81 22.41 -15.54
C LEU A 18 -21.08 21.19 -14.99
N ALA A 19 -20.19 20.59 -15.78
CA ALA A 19 -19.34 19.48 -15.34
C ALA A 19 -18.38 19.94 -14.21
N GLY A 20 -17.79 21.12 -14.34
CA GLY A 20 -16.90 21.71 -13.36
C GLY A 20 -17.56 21.95 -12.00
N ALA A 21 -18.85 22.32 -11.97
CA ALA A 21 -19.60 22.52 -10.74
C ALA A 21 -19.76 21.22 -9.92
N ILE A 22 -19.81 20.06 -10.58
CA ILE A 22 -19.96 18.75 -9.94
C ILE A 22 -18.60 18.13 -9.60
N ILE A 23 -17.64 18.21 -10.53
CA ILE A 23 -16.33 17.57 -10.38
C ILE A 23 -15.50 18.27 -9.28
N LYS A 24 -15.59 19.59 -9.18
CA LYS A 24 -14.80 20.39 -8.23
C LYS A 24 -15.06 20.08 -6.74
N PRO A 25 -16.32 19.97 -6.25
CA PRO A 25 -16.57 19.56 -4.87
C PRO A 25 -16.17 18.10 -4.60
N LEU A 26 -16.31 17.19 -5.57
CA LEU A 26 -15.87 15.80 -5.43
C LEU A 26 -14.36 15.70 -5.23
N LEU A 27 -13.58 16.37 -6.09
CA LEU A 27 -12.12 16.47 -5.94
C LEU A 27 -11.73 17.01 -4.55
N ARG A 28 -12.37 18.10 -4.12
CA ARG A 28 -12.11 18.68 -2.79
C ARG A 28 -12.48 17.74 -1.65
N GLY A 29 -13.56 16.97 -1.79
CA GLY A 29 -13.99 15.97 -0.81
C GLY A 29 -12.97 14.83 -0.69
N THR A 30 -12.53 14.26 -1.80
CA THR A 30 -11.54 13.17 -1.83
C THR A 30 -10.20 13.59 -1.25
N VAL A 31 -9.72 14.80 -1.59
CA VAL A 31 -8.47 15.34 -1.02
C VAL A 31 -8.60 15.54 0.50
N LYS A 32 -9.72 16.09 0.97
CA LYS A 32 -9.95 16.25 2.42
C LYS A 32 -10.03 14.91 3.15
N LEU A 33 -10.69 13.93 2.55
CA LEU A 33 -10.80 12.57 3.11
C LEU A 33 -9.42 11.92 3.22
N THR A 34 -8.63 11.94 2.15
CA THR A 34 -7.30 11.33 2.12
C THR A 34 -6.33 11.98 3.11
N VAL A 35 -6.33 13.31 3.21
CA VAL A 35 -5.51 14.03 4.19
C VAL A 35 -6.01 13.77 5.62
N GLY A 36 -7.32 13.76 5.84
CA GLY A 36 -7.92 13.51 7.16
C GLY A 36 -7.66 12.09 7.67
N ILE A 37 -7.74 11.09 6.81
CA ILE A 37 -7.39 9.69 7.13
C ILE A 37 -5.88 9.57 7.32
N GLY A 38 -5.06 10.14 6.42
CA GLY A 38 -3.61 10.07 6.52
C GLY A 38 -3.06 10.67 7.81
N LEU A 39 -3.64 11.77 8.29
CA LEU A 39 -3.27 12.38 9.57
C LEU A 39 -3.70 11.53 10.77
N GLN A 40 -4.88 10.93 10.73
CA GLN A 40 -5.35 10.04 11.82
C GLN A 40 -4.54 8.74 11.86
N VAL A 41 -4.27 8.13 10.70
CA VAL A 41 -3.41 6.94 10.60
C VAL A 41 -1.99 7.25 11.05
N ARG A 42 -1.43 8.42 10.73
CA ARG A 42 -0.11 8.82 11.24
C ARG A 42 -0.10 8.98 12.76
N LYS A 43 -1.12 9.63 13.34
CA LYS A 43 -1.25 9.75 14.79
C LYS A 43 -1.41 8.39 15.47
N LEU A 44 -2.29 7.52 14.94
CA LEU A 44 -2.45 6.16 15.44
C LEU A 44 -1.17 5.34 15.27
N ALA A 45 -0.46 5.51 14.16
CA ALA A 45 0.80 4.82 13.92
C ALA A 45 1.91 5.36 14.81
N GLU A 46 1.93 6.64 15.18
CA GLU A 46 2.89 7.20 16.13
C GLU A 46 2.61 6.69 17.55
N GLU A 47 1.35 6.69 17.98
CA GLU A 47 0.93 6.19 19.30
C GLU A 47 1.12 4.66 19.42
N ALA A 48 0.78 3.92 18.36
CA ALA A 48 1.07 2.49 18.30
C ALA A 48 2.57 2.23 18.13
N ARG A 49 3.34 3.10 17.45
CA ARG A 49 4.79 2.93 17.30
C ARG A 49 5.50 3.02 18.62
N GLU A 50 5.09 3.90 19.54
CA GLU A 50 5.69 3.93 20.87
C GLU A 50 5.51 2.58 21.60
N GLU A 51 4.35 1.94 21.47
CA GLU A 51 4.05 0.63 22.08
C GLU A 51 4.71 -0.55 21.34
N PHE A 52 4.76 -0.51 20.00
CA PHE A 52 5.40 -1.54 19.17
C PHE A 52 6.93 -1.42 19.16
N GLN A 53 7.50 -0.26 19.44
CA GLN A 53 8.95 -0.07 19.43
C GLN A 53 9.63 -0.77 20.61
N ASP A 54 9.00 -0.80 21.79
CA ASP A 54 9.43 -1.63 22.91
C ASP A 54 9.24 -3.12 22.62
N LEU A 55 8.08 -3.53 22.09
CA LEU A 55 7.82 -4.93 21.73
C LEU A 55 8.73 -5.45 20.60
N THR A 56 9.07 -4.61 19.63
CA THR A 56 9.94 -4.97 18.50
C THR A 56 11.40 -5.06 18.94
N ALA A 57 11.83 -4.30 19.95
CA ALA A 57 13.18 -4.44 20.51
C ALA A 57 13.36 -5.80 21.20
N GLU A 58 12.35 -6.27 21.95
CA GLU A 58 12.36 -7.59 22.57
C GLU A 58 12.23 -8.72 21.52
N ALA A 59 11.31 -8.62 20.56
CA ALA A 59 11.13 -9.63 19.51
C ALA A 59 12.33 -9.73 18.55
N LYS A 60 13.00 -8.61 18.25
CA LYS A 60 14.25 -8.63 17.47
C LYS A 60 15.40 -9.25 18.25
N ALA A 61 15.45 -9.07 19.56
CA ALA A 61 16.44 -9.74 20.39
C ALA A 61 16.20 -11.26 20.43
N GLU A 62 14.94 -11.71 20.53
CA GLU A 62 14.60 -13.14 20.55
C GLU A 62 14.83 -13.81 19.19
N THR A 63 14.49 -13.15 18.08
CA THR A 63 14.76 -13.67 16.72
C THR A 63 16.24 -13.66 16.35
N ALA A 64 17.01 -12.63 16.76
CA ALA A 64 18.46 -12.62 16.59
C ALA A 64 19.14 -13.69 17.47
N ALA A 65 18.66 -13.92 18.69
CA ALA A 65 19.14 -15.01 19.55
C ALA A 65 18.83 -16.38 18.94
N ALA A 66 17.64 -16.56 18.35
CA ALA A 66 17.26 -17.79 17.65
C ALA A 66 18.08 -18.03 16.36
N GLU A 67 18.50 -16.98 15.66
CA GLU A 67 19.37 -17.07 14.48
C GLU A 67 20.82 -17.40 14.85
N THR A 68 21.30 -16.93 16.01
CA THR A 68 22.63 -17.25 16.55
C THR A 68 22.73 -18.58 17.29
N ALA A 69 21.61 -19.29 17.49
CA ALA A 69 21.64 -20.65 18.04
C ALA A 69 22.42 -21.56 17.08
N PRO A 70 23.53 -22.19 17.51
CA PRO A 70 24.37 -22.97 16.63
C PRO A 70 23.54 -24.12 16.07
N ARG A 71 23.37 -24.11 14.74
CA ARG A 71 22.77 -25.16 13.94
C ARG A 71 23.54 -26.45 14.22
N SER A 72 23.12 -27.20 15.23
CA SER A 72 23.67 -28.49 15.59
C SER A 72 23.59 -29.39 14.37
N THR A 73 24.75 -29.82 13.92
CA THR A 73 25.02 -30.68 12.76
C THR A 73 24.07 -31.89 12.73
N VAL A 74 23.00 -31.78 11.94
CA VAL A 74 22.24 -32.96 11.51
C VAL A 74 23.00 -33.54 10.31
N THR A 75 23.90 -34.47 10.60
CA THR A 75 24.54 -35.32 9.59
C THR A 75 23.47 -36.19 8.95
N VAL A 76 23.11 -35.88 7.71
CA VAL A 76 22.22 -36.70 6.88
C VAL A 76 23.02 -37.93 6.42
N PRO A 77 22.63 -39.17 6.77
CA PRO A 77 23.29 -40.35 6.22
C PRO A 77 22.91 -40.48 4.73
N THR A 78 23.89 -40.34 3.85
CA THR A 78 23.78 -40.68 2.42
C THR A 78 23.42 -42.17 2.29
N VAL A 79 22.20 -42.45 1.83
CA VAL A 79 21.79 -43.78 1.40
C VAL A 79 22.36 -44.03 0.01
N THR A 80 23.39 -44.87 -0.05
CA THR A 80 24.00 -45.35 -1.30
C THR A 80 22.98 -46.16 -2.12
N ALA A 81 22.68 -45.71 -3.33
CA ALA A 81 21.80 -46.40 -4.26
C ALA A 81 22.41 -47.75 -4.74
N PRO A 82 21.59 -48.82 -4.91
CA PRO A 82 22.10 -50.11 -5.34
C PRO A 82 22.48 -50.11 -6.82
N LYS A 83 23.67 -50.64 -7.11
CA LYS A 83 24.22 -50.83 -8.45
C LYS A 83 23.47 -51.97 -9.14
N LYS A 84 22.76 -51.65 -10.23
CA LYS A 84 22.07 -52.65 -11.08
C LYS A 84 23.13 -53.48 -11.81
N VAL A 85 23.03 -54.81 -11.69
CA VAL A 85 23.81 -55.80 -12.44
C VAL A 85 22.97 -56.31 -13.60
#